data_AF-A0A2S9Y3D6-F1
#
_entry.id   AF-A0A2S9Y3D6-F1
#
_cell.length_a   1.000
_cell.length_b   1.000
_cell.length_c   1.000
_cell.angle_alpha   90.00
_cell.angle_beta   90.00
_cell.angle_gamma   90.00
#
_symmetry.space_group_name_H-M   'P 1'
#
loop_
_entity.id
_entity.type
_entity.pdbx_description
1 polymer ?
#
loop_
_entity_poly.entity_id
_entity_poly.type
_entity_poly.pdbx_seq_one_letter_code
_entity_poly.pdbx_strand_id
1 'polypeptide(L)'
;MSTSRALTLALLIVSLSACKGAESEQKAETSVAAPTPAPEPAQPEASAGEPGEPAGGVEAGGTEAEDETETGEEEPQVPLPESFEQVGVELCDTYVKDYVACIDAKVPEAERDALRRQVFVNIEAWKQTAAGGASAKRGLETGCRIAREQAKRATQEWGCEW
;
A
#
# COMPACT_ATOMS: atom_id res chain seq x y z
N MET A 1 -39.81 3.58 22.98
CA MET A 1 -39.01 3.26 24.19
C MET A 1 -37.59 2.97 23.67
N SER A 2 -36.69 3.90 23.36
CA SER A 2 -36.14 5.10 24.03
C SER A 2 -35.56 4.83 25.43
N THR A 3 -34.32 4.33 25.45
CA THR A 3 -33.27 4.35 26.51
C THR A 3 -32.12 3.49 25.93
N SER A 4 -30.87 3.90 25.70
CA SER A 4 -30.01 4.77 26.50
C SER A 4 -28.92 5.41 25.62
N ARG A 5 -29.03 6.72 25.40
CA ARG A 5 -27.93 7.62 25.05
C ARG A 5 -27.54 8.36 26.33
N ALA A 6 -26.53 7.89 27.04
CA ALA A 6 -25.75 8.63 28.05
C ALA A 6 -24.72 7.67 28.66
N LEU A 7 -23.52 8.18 28.98
CA LEU A 7 -22.32 7.47 29.45
C LEU A 7 -21.54 6.79 28.31
N THR A 8 -20.33 7.20 27.91
CA THR A 8 -19.30 7.95 28.64
C THR A 8 -18.40 8.69 27.64
N LEU A 9 -18.59 10.00 27.57
CA LEU A 9 -17.70 10.95 26.91
C LEU A 9 -16.49 11.18 27.83
N ALA A 10 -15.52 10.26 27.85
CA ALA A 10 -14.27 10.44 28.61
C ALA A 10 -13.15 9.50 28.14
N LEU A 11 -12.60 9.70 26.93
CA LEU A 11 -11.24 9.25 26.60
C LEU A 11 -10.67 10.04 25.39
N LEU A 12 -10.80 11.36 25.45
CA LEU A 12 -10.04 12.32 24.65
C LEU A 12 -9.21 13.14 25.64
N ILE A 13 -7.96 12.75 25.89
CA ILE A 13 -6.81 13.57 26.35
C ILE A 13 -5.62 12.61 26.54
N VAL A 14 -4.43 13.04 26.10
CA VAL A 14 -3.10 12.40 26.11
C VAL A 14 -2.69 11.74 24.79
N SER A 15 -2.23 12.57 23.84
CA SER A 15 -0.92 12.43 23.16
C SER A 15 -0.63 13.62 22.23
N LEU A 16 -0.72 14.85 22.76
CA LEU A 16 0.07 15.97 22.25
C LEU A 16 1.21 16.21 23.23
N SER A 17 2.41 15.71 22.90
CA SER A 17 3.66 16.17 23.48
C SER A 17 4.79 16.04 22.47
N ALA A 18 5.34 17.21 22.12
CA ALA A 18 6.72 17.46 21.69
C ALA A 18 7.12 17.21 20.21
N CYS A 19 6.63 18.06 19.30
CA CYS A 19 7.50 18.66 18.28
C CYS A 19 7.65 20.15 18.63
N LYS A 20 8.59 20.43 19.54
CA LYS A 20 8.98 21.77 19.97
C LYS A 20 10.39 22.04 19.40
N GLY A 21 10.44 22.91 18.41
CA GLY A 21 11.57 23.81 18.18
C GLY A 21 12.76 23.28 17.39
N ALA A 22 12.85 23.69 16.12
CA ALA A 22 14.07 24.24 15.53
C ALA A 22 13.66 25.15 14.37
N GLU A 23 13.16 26.34 14.74
CA GLU A 23 13.13 27.49 13.86
C GLU A 23 14.55 28.07 13.88
N SER A 24 15.20 28.13 12.72
CA SER A 24 16.45 28.89 12.54
C SER A 24 16.27 29.78 11.33
N GLU A 25 16.09 31.06 11.64
CA GLU A 25 16.27 32.23 10.80
C GLU A 25 17.44 32.07 9.83
N GLN A 26 17.17 32.15 8.54
CA GLN A 26 18.19 32.39 7.52
C GLN A 26 18.06 33.82 7.03
N LYS A 27 18.80 34.73 7.67
CA LYS A 27 19.07 36.08 7.19
C LYS A 27 20.27 36.04 6.23
N ALA A 28 20.09 36.68 5.08
CA ALA A 28 21.09 36.80 4.02
C ALA A 28 22.35 37.56 4.47
N GLU A 29 23.53 37.10 4.01
CA GLU A 29 24.58 38.01 3.55
C GLU A 29 25.51 37.33 2.51
N THR A 30 25.63 38.03 1.39
CA THR A 30 26.61 37.91 0.31
C THR A 30 28.06 37.83 0.79
N SER A 31 28.89 36.94 0.23
CA SER A 31 30.28 37.27 -0.17
C SER A 31 31.01 36.16 -0.95
N VAL A 32 31.25 36.42 -2.25
CA VAL A 32 32.50 36.20 -3.02
C VAL A 32 33.01 34.77 -3.33
N ALA A 33 32.86 34.42 -4.63
CA ALA A 33 33.83 33.86 -5.61
C ALA A 33 34.73 32.62 -5.31
N ALA A 34 34.48 31.53 -6.07
CA ALA A 34 35.33 30.63 -6.91
C ALA A 34 36.79 30.24 -6.47
N PRO A 35 37.35 29.06 -6.86
CA PRO A 35 37.04 28.24 -8.06
C PRO A 35 37.00 26.68 -7.89
N THR A 36 36.58 26.00 -8.97
CA THR A 36 36.55 24.55 -9.28
C THR A 36 37.90 23.83 -9.09
N PRO A 37 37.96 22.49 -8.84
CA PRO A 37 37.93 21.46 -9.92
C PRO A 37 37.19 20.12 -9.58
N ALA A 38 36.80 19.36 -10.60
CA ALA A 38 36.40 17.92 -10.55
C ALA A 38 37.65 17.00 -10.72
N PRO A 39 37.62 15.62 -10.72
CA PRO A 39 36.54 14.61 -10.50
C PRO A 39 36.90 13.34 -9.62
N GLU A 40 35.88 12.53 -9.25
CA GLU A 40 35.85 11.02 -9.10
C GLU A 40 36.64 10.29 -7.96
N PRO A 41 36.43 8.99 -7.54
CA PRO A 41 35.27 8.04 -7.43
C PRO A 41 35.05 7.40 -5.99
N ALA A 42 34.03 6.51 -5.88
CA ALA A 42 33.94 5.34 -4.95
C ALA A 42 33.51 5.63 -3.47
N GLN A 43 32.66 4.91 -2.74
CA GLN A 43 32.00 3.59 -2.81
C GLN A 43 30.65 3.64 -2.05
N PRO A 44 29.68 2.76 -2.32
CA PRO A 44 28.49 2.60 -1.49
C PRO A 44 28.81 1.74 -0.25
N GLU A 45 28.73 2.32 0.94
CA GLU A 45 28.75 1.56 2.19
C GLU A 45 27.42 0.82 2.36
N ALA A 46 27.51 -0.50 2.29
CA ALA A 46 26.51 -1.40 2.83
C ALA A 46 26.41 -1.19 4.34
N SER A 47 25.24 -0.76 4.82
CA SER A 47 24.90 -0.89 6.24
C SER A 47 23.93 -2.04 6.39
N ALA A 48 24.48 -3.15 6.89
CA ALA A 48 23.75 -4.28 7.42
C ALA A 48 22.95 -3.84 8.65
N GLY A 49 21.64 -3.93 8.58
CA GLY A 49 20.77 -3.84 9.75
C GLY A 49 20.62 -5.22 10.38
N GLU A 50 21.15 -5.36 11.59
CA GLU A 50 20.93 -6.51 12.47
C GLU A 50 19.43 -6.76 12.73
N PRO A 51 18.98 -8.02 12.75
CA PRO A 51 17.64 -8.38 13.21
C PRO A 51 17.61 -8.41 14.74
N GLY A 52 16.76 -7.57 15.33
CA GLY A 52 16.48 -7.56 16.76
C GLY A 52 15.72 -8.81 17.22
N GLU A 53 16.29 -9.49 18.21
CA GLU A 53 15.66 -10.51 19.06
C GLU A 53 14.33 -10.04 19.66
N PRO A 54 13.28 -10.88 19.64
CA PRO A 54 12.21 -10.80 20.63
C PRO A 54 12.53 -11.74 21.81
N ALA A 55 12.73 -11.14 22.99
CA ALA A 55 12.77 -11.84 24.27
C ALA A 55 11.40 -12.44 24.59
N GLY A 56 11.40 -13.71 24.97
CA GLY A 56 10.22 -14.48 25.32
C GLY A 56 9.56 -14.08 26.64
N GLY A 57 8.26 -14.33 26.70
CA GLY A 57 7.47 -14.47 27.92
C GLY A 57 6.62 -15.72 27.78
N VAL A 58 6.96 -16.75 28.54
CA VAL A 58 6.21 -18.00 28.72
C VAL A 58 5.11 -17.76 29.77
N GLU A 59 3.87 -18.07 29.43
CA GLU A 59 2.89 -18.55 30.40
C GLU A 59 2.25 -19.84 29.85
N ALA A 60 2.31 -20.88 30.68
CA ALA A 60 1.81 -22.21 30.42
C ALA A 60 0.63 -22.51 31.36
N GLY A 61 -0.40 -23.15 30.80
CA GLY A 61 -1.56 -23.73 31.49
C GLY A 61 -2.73 -23.70 30.51
N GLY A 62 -2.93 -24.72 29.66
CA GLY A 62 -3.46 -26.05 29.99
C GLY A 62 -4.99 -26.00 29.85
N THR A 63 -5.75 -26.94 29.28
CA THR A 63 -5.57 -28.27 28.68
C THR A 63 -6.98 -28.64 28.17
N GLU A 64 -7.07 -29.49 27.13
CA GLU A 64 -8.28 -30.19 26.63
C GLU A 64 -9.37 -29.32 25.96
N ALA A 65 -10.15 -29.75 24.98
CA ALA A 65 -10.17 -30.87 24.05
C ALA A 65 -11.33 -30.53 23.09
N GLU A 66 -11.20 -30.88 21.82
CA GLU A 66 -12.29 -31.31 20.93
C GLU A 66 -13.57 -30.45 20.92
N ASP A 67 -13.69 -29.57 19.93
CA ASP A 67 -14.93 -29.48 19.17
C ASP A 67 -14.61 -29.10 17.72
N GLU A 68 -14.65 -30.13 16.88
CA GLU A 68 -14.85 -30.02 15.46
C GLU A 68 -16.20 -29.34 15.21
N THR A 69 -16.22 -28.02 15.14
CA THR A 69 -17.23 -27.32 14.36
C THR A 69 -16.51 -26.71 13.16
N GLU A 70 -16.33 -27.58 12.16
CA GLU A 70 -16.48 -27.27 10.75
C GLU A 70 -17.80 -26.49 10.58
N THR A 71 -17.73 -25.18 10.76
CA THR A 71 -18.56 -24.26 9.99
C THR A 71 -17.56 -23.50 9.17
N GLY A 72 -17.16 -24.15 8.06
CA GLY A 72 -16.83 -23.42 6.86
C GLY A 72 -18.05 -22.56 6.54
N GLU A 73 -18.13 -21.42 7.20
CA GLU A 73 -18.80 -20.26 6.65
C GLU A 73 -17.94 -19.95 5.42
N GLU A 74 -18.33 -20.60 4.32
CA GLU A 74 -17.99 -20.20 2.97
C GLU A 74 -18.40 -18.73 2.93
N GLU A 75 -17.45 -17.85 3.30
CA GLU A 75 -17.61 -16.41 3.14
C GLU A 75 -18.06 -16.28 1.69
N PRO A 76 -19.26 -15.69 1.44
CA PRO A 76 -19.88 -15.75 0.14
C PRO A 76 -18.86 -15.23 -0.85
N GLN A 77 -18.31 -16.17 -1.65
CA GLN A 77 -17.22 -15.92 -2.57
C GLN A 77 -17.78 -14.90 -3.56
N VAL A 78 -17.56 -13.62 -3.31
CA VAL A 78 -18.11 -12.56 -4.15
C VAL A 78 -17.59 -12.88 -5.54
N PRO A 79 -18.48 -13.18 -6.51
CA PRO A 79 -18.06 -13.68 -7.79
C PRO A 79 -17.08 -12.70 -8.39
N LEU A 80 -15.90 -13.21 -8.77
CA LEU A 80 -14.86 -12.38 -9.36
C LEU A 80 -15.41 -11.84 -10.68
N PRO A 81 -15.42 -10.51 -10.90
CA PRO A 81 -15.88 -9.99 -12.17
C PRO A 81 -14.97 -10.49 -13.30
N GLU A 82 -15.54 -10.95 -14.41
CA GLU A 82 -14.75 -11.50 -15.54
C GLU A 82 -14.00 -10.42 -16.33
N SER A 83 -14.34 -9.15 -16.10
CA SER A 83 -13.74 -7.99 -16.75
C SER A 83 -13.76 -6.79 -15.83
N PHE A 84 -12.89 -5.82 -16.11
CA PHE A 84 -12.88 -4.56 -15.39
C PHE A 84 -13.59 -3.46 -16.19
N GLU A 85 -14.29 -2.59 -15.47
CA GLU A 85 -14.78 -1.34 -16.02
C GLU A 85 -13.65 -0.29 -16.02
N GLN A 86 -13.63 0.54 -17.05
CA GLN A 86 -12.62 1.60 -17.17
C GLN A 86 -12.81 2.65 -16.06
N VAL A 87 -11.70 3.01 -15.43
CA VAL A 87 -11.60 4.08 -14.42
C VAL A 87 -11.75 5.46 -15.07
N GLY A 88 -11.38 5.57 -16.35
CA GLY A 88 -11.40 6.82 -17.10
C GLY A 88 -10.18 7.69 -16.81
N VAL A 89 -9.05 7.04 -16.54
CA VAL A 89 -7.70 7.60 -16.44
C VAL A 89 -6.80 6.66 -17.24
N GLU A 90 -6.30 7.14 -18.37
CA GLU A 90 -5.62 6.31 -19.39
C GLU A 90 -4.50 5.43 -18.81
N LEU A 91 -3.67 5.98 -17.92
CA LEU A 91 -2.58 5.24 -17.30
C LEU A 91 -3.09 4.09 -16.41
N CYS A 92 -4.17 4.31 -15.66
CA CYS A 92 -4.79 3.28 -14.82
C CYS A 92 -5.40 2.17 -15.68
N ASP A 93 -6.15 2.56 -16.71
CA ASP A 93 -6.83 1.63 -17.62
C ASP A 93 -5.82 0.76 -18.39
N THR A 94 -4.72 1.37 -18.85
CA THR A 94 -3.61 0.66 -19.50
C THR A 94 -2.92 -0.28 -18.53
N TYR A 95 -2.59 0.17 -17.32
CA TYR A 95 -1.98 -0.68 -16.29
C TYR A 95 -2.80 -1.93 -16.01
N VAL A 96 -4.12 -1.78 -15.77
CA VAL A 96 -4.97 -2.93 -15.46
C VAL A 96 -5.01 -3.90 -16.63
N LYS A 97 -5.14 -3.37 -17.86
CA LYS A 97 -5.13 -4.19 -19.07
C LYS A 97 -3.85 -5.02 -19.18
N ASP A 98 -2.69 -4.37 -19.04
CA ASP A 98 -1.38 -5.02 -19.13
C ASP A 98 -1.21 -6.08 -18.02
N TYR A 99 -1.62 -5.74 -16.79
CA TYR A 99 -1.53 -6.60 -15.62
C TYR A 99 -2.38 -7.86 -15.75
N VAL A 100 -3.66 -7.71 -16.10
CA VAL A 100 -4.58 -8.86 -16.29
C VAL A 100 -4.10 -9.73 -17.45
N ALA A 101 -3.71 -9.12 -18.57
CA ALA A 101 -3.18 -9.87 -19.71
C ALA A 101 -1.93 -10.68 -19.33
N CYS A 102 -1.05 -10.14 -18.48
CA CYS A 102 0.11 -10.87 -18.05
C CYS A 102 -0.23 -12.01 -17.09
N ILE A 103 -1.11 -11.77 -16.11
CA ILE A 103 -1.56 -12.81 -15.18
C ILE A 103 -2.14 -14.00 -15.94
N ASP A 104 -2.98 -13.72 -16.93
CA ASP A 104 -3.63 -14.75 -17.74
C ASP A 104 -2.63 -15.57 -18.55
N ALA A 105 -1.54 -14.95 -19.00
CA ALA A 105 -0.54 -15.58 -19.86
C ALA A 105 0.61 -16.26 -19.08
N LYS A 106 1.01 -15.71 -17.93
CA LYS A 106 2.29 -16.04 -17.27
C LYS A 106 2.16 -16.62 -15.88
N VAL A 107 1.16 -16.18 -15.11
CA VAL A 107 1.00 -16.58 -13.72
C VAL A 107 0.34 -17.98 -13.67
N PRO A 108 0.73 -18.86 -12.72
CA PRO A 108 0.05 -20.14 -12.52
C PRO A 108 -1.42 -19.97 -12.18
N GLU A 109 -2.28 -20.88 -12.67
CA GLU A 109 -3.74 -20.80 -12.51
C GLU A 109 -4.18 -20.64 -11.04
N ALA A 110 -3.47 -21.30 -10.11
CA ALA A 110 -3.74 -21.24 -8.67
C ALA A 110 -3.68 -19.82 -8.07
N GLU A 111 -2.94 -18.89 -8.70
CA GLU A 111 -2.69 -17.55 -8.16
C GLU A 111 -3.45 -16.46 -8.93
N ARG A 112 -3.94 -16.75 -10.14
CA ARG A 112 -4.53 -15.75 -11.05
C ARG A 112 -5.72 -15.03 -10.42
N ASP A 113 -6.63 -15.80 -9.82
CA ASP A 113 -7.88 -15.24 -9.30
C ASP A 113 -7.64 -14.35 -8.07
N ALA A 114 -6.65 -14.68 -7.24
CA ALA A 114 -6.24 -13.84 -6.12
C ALA A 114 -5.68 -12.49 -6.62
N LEU A 115 -4.81 -12.52 -7.63
CA LEU A 115 -4.22 -11.30 -8.21
C LEU A 115 -5.25 -10.46 -8.96
N ARG A 116 -6.15 -11.09 -9.72
CA ARG A 116 -7.27 -10.40 -10.38
C ARG A 116 -8.19 -9.73 -9.36
N ARG A 117 -8.51 -10.41 -8.26
CA ARG A 117 -9.34 -9.85 -7.19
C ARG A 117 -8.69 -8.60 -6.60
N GLN A 118 -7.39 -8.66 -6.33
CA GLN A 118 -6.65 -7.53 -5.79
C GLN A 118 -6.73 -6.30 -6.72
N VAL A 119 -6.49 -6.47 -8.02
CA VAL A 119 -6.54 -5.34 -8.96
C VAL A 119 -7.97 -4.81 -9.13
N PHE A 120 -8.99 -5.68 -9.12
CA PHE A 120 -10.39 -5.24 -9.27
C PHE A 120 -10.91 -4.48 -8.05
N VAL A 121 -10.50 -4.85 -6.84
CA VAL A 121 -10.78 -4.05 -5.63
C VAL A 121 -10.19 -2.64 -5.75
N ASN A 122 -8.98 -2.53 -6.31
CA ASN A 122 -8.36 -1.21 -6.54
C ASN A 122 -9.13 -0.39 -7.58
N ILE A 123 -9.60 -1.01 -8.66
CA ILE A 123 -10.37 -0.33 -9.71
C ILE A 123 -11.65 0.28 -9.17
N GLU A 124 -12.38 -0.42 -8.32
CA GLU A 124 -13.60 0.12 -7.72
C GLU A 124 -13.31 1.36 -6.86
N ALA A 125 -12.25 1.33 -6.04
CA ALA A 125 -11.81 2.49 -5.27
C ALA A 125 -11.34 3.65 -6.18
N TRP A 126 -10.67 3.33 -7.29
CA TRP A 126 -10.19 4.30 -8.27
C TRP A 126 -11.35 4.95 -9.03
N LYS A 127 -12.38 4.19 -9.41
CA LYS A 127 -13.61 4.72 -10.02
C LYS A 127 -14.30 5.72 -9.10
N GLN A 128 -14.43 5.41 -7.82
CA GLN A 128 -14.99 6.33 -6.82
C GLN A 128 -14.17 7.62 -6.72
N THR A 129 -12.84 7.52 -6.75
CA THR A 129 -11.95 8.69 -6.76
C THR A 129 -12.09 9.50 -8.05
N ALA A 130 -12.11 8.84 -9.20
CA ALA A 130 -12.23 9.46 -10.52
C ALA A 130 -13.57 10.21 -10.70
N ALA A 131 -14.62 9.78 -10.01
CA ALA A 131 -15.91 10.48 -9.96
C ALA A 131 -15.81 11.88 -9.30
N GLY A 132 -14.75 12.16 -8.53
CA GLY A 132 -14.45 13.49 -7.98
C GLY A 132 -13.98 14.53 -9.00
N GLY A 133 -13.87 14.17 -10.28
CA GLY A 133 -13.58 15.10 -11.38
C GLY A 133 -12.10 15.20 -11.76
N ALA A 134 -11.75 16.17 -12.62
CA ALA A 134 -10.44 16.23 -13.28
C ALA A 134 -9.24 16.35 -12.33
N SER A 135 -9.38 17.09 -11.22
CA SER A 135 -8.31 17.19 -10.22
C SER A 135 -8.08 15.88 -9.47
N ALA A 136 -9.15 15.14 -9.16
CA ALA A 136 -9.03 13.82 -8.54
C ALA A 136 -8.38 12.81 -9.50
N LYS A 137 -8.78 12.83 -10.78
CA LYS A 137 -8.15 12.01 -11.84
C LYS A 137 -6.65 12.26 -12.01
N ARG A 138 -6.20 13.52 -11.92
CA ARG A 138 -4.76 13.85 -11.96
C ARG A 138 -4.00 13.26 -10.76
N GLY A 139 -4.57 13.32 -9.57
CA GLY A 139 -3.98 12.66 -8.39
C GLY A 139 -3.94 11.14 -8.56
N LEU A 140 -5.00 10.57 -9.12
CA LEU A 140 -5.14 9.14 -9.38
C LEU A 140 -4.11 8.62 -10.38
N GLU A 141 -3.75 9.40 -11.40
CA GLU A 141 -2.68 9.04 -12.34
C GLU A 141 -1.35 8.75 -11.62
N THR A 142 -0.98 9.57 -10.63
CA THR A 142 0.20 9.31 -9.79
C THR A 142 0.06 8.00 -9.00
N GLY A 143 -1.12 7.75 -8.42
CA GLY A 143 -1.41 6.50 -7.73
C GLY A 143 -1.26 5.27 -8.63
N CYS A 144 -1.82 5.32 -9.84
CA CYS A 144 -1.73 4.24 -10.82
C CYS A 144 -0.32 4.01 -11.33
N ARG A 145 0.50 5.07 -11.43
CA ARG A 145 1.93 4.92 -11.74
C ARG A 145 2.66 4.12 -10.66
N ILE A 146 2.41 4.45 -9.39
CA ILE A 146 3.00 3.72 -8.26
C ILE A 146 2.52 2.27 -8.24
N ALA A 147 1.21 2.05 -8.41
CA ALA A 147 0.64 0.71 -8.47
C ALA A 147 1.23 -0.11 -9.62
N ARG A 148 1.40 0.49 -10.81
CA ARG A 148 2.04 -0.14 -11.97
C ARG A 148 3.47 -0.60 -11.65
N GLU A 149 4.27 0.25 -11.02
CA GLU A 149 5.65 -0.10 -10.66
C GLU A 149 5.72 -1.16 -9.55
N GLN A 150 4.80 -1.15 -8.60
CA GLN A 150 4.70 -2.21 -7.59
C GLN A 150 4.31 -3.54 -8.23
N ALA A 151 3.32 -3.53 -9.12
CA ALA A 151 2.87 -4.71 -9.84
C ALA A 151 3.99 -5.32 -10.67
N LYS A 152 4.75 -4.52 -11.42
CA LYS A 152 5.92 -5.01 -12.17
C LYS A 152 6.89 -5.78 -11.30
N ARG A 153 7.22 -5.25 -10.13
CA ARG A 153 8.13 -5.90 -9.17
C ARG A 153 7.53 -7.19 -8.63
N ALA A 154 6.26 -7.17 -8.25
CA ALA A 154 5.55 -8.33 -7.73
C ALA A 154 5.40 -9.45 -8.77
N THR A 155 5.31 -9.11 -10.05
CA THR A 155 5.14 -10.08 -11.12
C THR A 155 6.41 -10.40 -11.89
N GLN A 156 7.54 -9.81 -11.51
CA GLN A 156 8.80 -9.97 -12.24
C GLN A 156 9.23 -11.43 -12.31
N GLU A 157 8.99 -12.21 -11.25
CA GLU A 157 9.33 -13.64 -11.18
C GLU A 157 8.58 -14.49 -12.24
N TRP A 158 7.37 -14.09 -12.62
CA TRP A 158 6.59 -14.74 -13.68
C TRP A 158 6.95 -14.23 -15.09
N GLY A 159 7.87 -13.26 -15.21
CA GLY A 159 8.29 -12.71 -16.50
C GLY A 159 7.27 -11.76 -17.12
N CYS A 160 6.58 -11.01 -16.26
CA CYS A 160 5.64 -9.98 -16.63
C CYS A 160 6.34 -8.65 -16.95
N GLU A 161 6.13 -8.11 -18.16
CA GLU A 161 6.78 -6.88 -18.65
C GLU A 161 5.77 -5.94 -19.34
N TRP A 162 5.78 -4.66 -18.95
CA TRP A 162 5.00 -3.54 -19.53
C TRP A 162 5.54 -2.19 -19.07
#